data_AF-A0A848W3Y7-F1
#
_entry.id   AF-A0A848W3Y7-F1
#
_cell.length_a   1.000
_cell.length_b   1.000
_cell.length_c   1.000
_cell.angle_alpha   90.00
_cell.angle_beta   90.00
_cell.angle_gamma   90.00
#
_symmetry.space_group_name_H-M   'P 1'
#
loop_
_entity.id
_entity.type
_entity.pdbx_description
1 polymer ?
#
loop_
_entity_poly.entity_id
_entity_poly.type
_entity_poly.pdbx_seq_one_letter_code
_entity_poly.pdbx_strand_id
1 'polypeptide(L)'
;MSNDPKNKSGALAFIQDRLLDPDLSPEVRENTQRYFEHITRLDQDLRNVGMDGEKIDEHLLEIFEDYERELSASVKRVEMDMKDD
;
A
#
# COMPACT_ATOMS: atom_id res chain seq x y z
N MET A 1 3.68 3.98 -30.25
CA MET A 1 2.75 3.84 -29.10
C MET A 1 3.62 3.73 -27.86
N SER A 2 3.76 4.81 -27.08
CA SER A 2 4.66 4.83 -25.92
C SER A 2 3.90 4.29 -24.71
N ASN A 3 4.23 3.07 -24.28
CA ASN A 3 3.91 2.58 -22.93
C ASN A 3 4.96 3.17 -21.99
N ASP A 4 4.89 4.47 -21.69
CA ASP A 4 5.85 5.10 -20.78
C ASP A 4 5.48 4.70 -19.33
N PRO A 5 6.27 3.87 -18.64
CA PRO A 5 5.99 3.43 -17.27
C PRO A 5 6.07 4.58 -16.26
N LYS A 6 6.56 5.75 -16.70
CA LYS A 6 6.88 6.91 -15.87
C LYS A 6 5.66 7.67 -15.33
N ASN A 7 4.45 7.39 -15.81
CA ASN A 7 3.22 7.95 -15.24
C ASN A 7 2.57 7.05 -14.15
N LYS A 8 3.24 5.96 -13.76
CA LYS A 8 2.92 5.12 -12.58
C LYS A 8 3.96 5.26 -11.45
N SER A 9 4.89 6.22 -11.58
CA SER A 9 6.23 6.13 -11.02
C SER A 9 6.35 6.79 -9.64
N GLY A 10 6.15 6.00 -8.59
CA GLY A 10 6.63 6.33 -7.26
C GLY A 10 5.94 5.47 -6.21
N ALA A 11 4.93 6.06 -5.57
CA ALA A 11 4.27 5.49 -4.40
C ALA A 11 3.50 4.21 -4.72
N LEU A 12 2.62 4.21 -5.74
CA LEU A 12 1.80 3.03 -6.05
C LEU A 12 2.64 1.80 -6.43
N ALA A 13 3.70 1.98 -7.21
CA ALA A 13 4.58 0.87 -7.58
C ALA A 13 5.34 0.32 -6.36
N PHE A 14 5.83 1.21 -5.48
CA PHE A 14 6.47 0.83 -4.23
C PHE A 14 5.52 0.09 -3.28
N ILE A 15 4.30 0.61 -3.12
CA ILE A 15 3.26 0.01 -2.30
C ILE A 15 2.90 -1.37 -2.85
N GLN A 16 2.72 -1.51 -4.16
CA GLN A 16 2.41 -2.79 -4.80
C GLN A 16 3.45 -3.87 -4.50
N ASP A 17 4.73 -3.53 -4.61
CA ASP A 17 5.85 -4.47 -4.37
C ASP A 17 5.87 -4.98 -2.93
N ARG A 18 5.61 -4.11 -1.95
CA ARG A 18 5.57 -4.47 -0.52
C ARG A 18 4.29 -5.18 -0.10
N LEU A 19 3.17 -4.89 -0.77
CA LEU A 19 1.87 -5.48 -0.48
C LEU A 19 1.67 -6.88 -1.10
N LEU A 20 2.44 -7.23 -2.14
CA LEU A 20 2.33 -8.51 -2.85
C LEU A 20 3.43 -9.50 -2.45
N ASP A 21 3.88 -9.46 -1.20
CA ASP A 21 4.83 -10.42 -0.66
C ASP A 21 4.29 -11.86 -0.84
N PRO A 22 5.02 -12.76 -1.53
CA PRO A 22 4.59 -14.12 -1.81
C PRO A 22 4.41 -14.97 -0.55
N ASP A 23 4.96 -14.56 0.59
CA ASP A 23 4.85 -15.28 1.87
C ASP A 23 3.58 -14.91 2.66
N LEU A 24 2.79 -13.93 2.18
CA LEU A 24 1.49 -13.59 2.76
C LEU A 24 0.48 -14.73 2.56
N SER A 25 -0.29 -15.00 3.61
CA SER A 25 -1.41 -15.95 3.55
C SER A 25 -2.43 -15.53 2.48
N PRO A 26 -3.17 -16.47 1.88
CA PRO A 26 -4.14 -16.15 0.83
C PRO A 26 -5.16 -15.08 1.23
N GLU A 27 -5.65 -15.14 2.47
CA GLU A 27 -6.61 -14.18 3.01
C GLU A 27 -6.01 -12.78 3.17
N VAL A 28 -4.77 -12.69 3.70
CA VAL A 28 -4.07 -11.42 3.83
C VAL A 28 -3.79 -10.83 2.45
N ARG A 29 -3.33 -11.65 1.51
CA ARG A 29 -3.08 -11.24 0.12
C ARG A 29 -4.33 -10.71 -0.56
N GLU A 30 -5.47 -11.39 -0.42
CA GLU A 30 -6.74 -10.94 -1.01
C GLU A 30 -7.19 -9.60 -0.42
N ASN A 31 -7.13 -9.45 0.91
CA ASN A 31 -7.47 -8.19 1.57
C ASN A 31 -6.56 -7.05 1.10
N THR A 32 -5.26 -7.29 1.12
CA THR A 32 -4.24 -6.34 0.69
C THR A 32 -4.42 -5.92 -0.77
N GLN A 33 -4.78 -6.87 -1.65
CA GLN A 33 -5.04 -6.57 -3.06
C GLN A 33 -6.29 -5.70 -3.26
N ARG A 34 -7.37 -5.93 -2.50
CA ARG A 34 -8.55 -5.06 -2.52
C ARG A 34 -8.23 -3.64 -2.04
N TYR A 35 -7.41 -3.51 -1.00
CA TYR A 35 -6.94 -2.19 -0.55
C TYR A 35 -6.11 -1.50 -1.63
N PHE A 36 -5.19 -2.22 -2.27
CA PHE A 36 -4.37 -1.67 -3.35
C PHE A 36 -5.20 -1.19 -4.55
N GLU A 37 -6.22 -1.95 -4.96
CA GLU A 37 -7.16 -1.54 -6.01
C GLU A 37 -7.91 -0.26 -5.64
N HIS A 38 -8.34 -0.12 -4.39
CA HIS A 38 -9.01 1.09 -3.91
C HIS A 38 -8.09 2.31 -3.97
N ILE A 39 -6.85 2.17 -3.49
CA ILE A 39 -5.85 3.24 -3.48
C ILE A 39 -5.51 3.66 -4.92
N THR A 40 -5.37 2.70 -5.83
CA THR A 40 -5.11 2.97 -7.25
C THR A 40 -6.25 3.77 -7.88
N ARG A 41 -7.50 3.45 -7.55
CA ARG A 41 -8.67 4.21 -8.03
C ARG A 41 -8.69 5.62 -7.46
N LEU A 42 -8.38 5.78 -6.17
CA LEU A 42 -8.32 7.08 -5.53
C LEU A 42 -7.23 7.97 -6.13
N ASP A 43 -6.02 7.44 -6.35
CA ASP A 43 -4.94 8.14 -7.05
C ASP A 43 -5.40 8.66 -8.41
N GLN A 44 -6.06 7.80 -9.20
CA GLN A 44 -6.57 8.19 -10.51
C GLN A 44 -7.65 9.28 -10.42
N ASP A 45 -8.59 9.16 -9.48
CA ASP A 45 -9.64 10.17 -9.27
C ASP A 45 -9.06 11.52 -8.84
N LEU A 46 -8.06 11.53 -7.95
CA LEU A 46 -7.37 12.74 -7.50
C LEU A 46 -6.58 13.41 -8.63
N ARG A 47 -5.86 12.63 -9.44
CA ARG A 47 -5.17 13.15 -10.63
C ARG A 47 -6.16 13.71 -11.66
N ASN A 48 -7.31 13.07 -11.85
CA ASN A 48 -8.35 13.52 -12.78
C ASN A 48 -8.98 14.86 -12.37
N VAL A 49 -9.08 15.15 -11.08
CA VAL A 49 -9.52 16.47 -10.59
C VAL A 49 -8.41 17.53 -10.57
N GLY A 50 -7.24 17.20 -11.12
CA GLY A 50 -6.12 18.13 -11.32
C GLY A 50 -5.25 18.33 -10.08
N MET A 51 -5.28 17.41 -9.12
CA MET A 51 -4.34 17.46 -8.00
C MET A 51 -2.92 17.13 -8.45
N ASP A 52 -1.97 17.74 -7.75
CA ASP A 52 -0.55 17.57 -8.00
C ASP A 52 -0.10 16.12 -7.72
N GLY A 53 0.51 15.49 -8.71
CA GLY A 53 0.93 14.09 -8.63
C GLY A 53 1.99 13.82 -7.58
N GLU A 54 2.92 14.75 -7.34
CA GLU A 54 3.97 14.60 -6.32
C GLU A 54 3.35 14.64 -4.92
N LYS A 55 2.39 15.55 -4.70
CA LYS A 55 1.65 15.61 -3.41
C LYS A 55 0.80 14.38 -3.16
N ILE A 56 0.18 13.83 -4.20
CA ILE A 56 -0.56 12.57 -4.07
C ILE A 56 0.42 11.46 -3.68
N ASP A 57 1.58 11.36 -4.34
CA ASP A 57 2.58 10.34 -4.04
C ASP A 57 3.14 10.48 -2.60
N GLU A 58 3.41 11.69 -2.12
CA GLU A 58 3.81 11.95 -0.73
C GLU A 58 2.77 11.41 0.27
N HIS A 59 1.50 11.76 0.10
CA HIS A 59 0.44 11.30 1.02
C HIS A 59 0.19 9.78 0.94
N LEU A 60 0.32 9.19 -0.26
CA LEU A 60 0.21 7.74 -0.41
C LEU A 60 1.31 7.01 0.37
N LEU A 61 2.53 7.55 0.38
CA LEU A 61 3.64 7.00 1.16
C LEU A 61 3.42 7.16 2.67
N GLU A 62 2.95 8.33 3.13
CA GLU A 62 2.63 8.56 4.55
C GLU A 62 1.59 7.56 5.07
N ILE A 63 0.48 7.38 4.34
CA ILE A 63 -0.58 6.42 4.69
C ILE A 63 -0.03 5.00 4.75
N PHE A 64 0.84 4.65 3.81
CA PHE A 64 1.43 3.32 3.75
C PHE A 64 2.40 3.07 4.90
N GLU A 65 3.25 4.02 5.26
CA GLU A 65 4.16 3.91 6.41
C GLU A 65 3.40 3.76 7.73
N ASP A 66 2.30 4.49 7.91
CA ASP A 66 1.43 4.35 9.07
C ASP A 66 0.79 2.96 9.13
N TYR A 67 0.30 2.46 8.00
CA TYR A 67 -0.23 1.10 7.89
C TYR A 67 0.80 0.04 8.28
N GLU A 68 2.02 0.14 7.77
CA GLU A 68 3.10 -0.81 8.11
C GLU A 68 3.47 -0.74 9.59
N ARG A 69 3.48 0.46 10.18
CA ARG A 69 3.75 0.64 11.61
C ARG A 69 2.66 -0.03 12.46
N GLU A 70 1.39 0.15 12.11
CA GLU A 70 0.28 -0.48 12.81
C GLU A 70 0.28 -2.00 12.65
N LEU A 71 0.60 -2.49 11.46
CA LEU A 71 0.73 -3.91 11.19
C LEU A 71 1.86 -4.53 12.03
N SER A 72 3.04 -3.89 12.04
CA SER A 72 4.18 -4.34 12.85
C SER A 72 3.86 -4.34 14.35
N ALA A 73 3.17 -3.30 14.85
CA ALA A 73 2.74 -3.23 16.24
C ALA A 73 1.71 -4.33 16.59
N SER A 74 0.86 -4.69 15.64
CA SER A 74 -0.15 -5.73 15.82
C SER A 74 0.47 -7.12 15.81
N VAL A 75 1.43 -7.39 14.92
CA VAL A 75 2.23 -8.64 14.91
C VAL A 75 2.97 -8.81 16.24
N LYS A 76 3.65 -7.76 16.74
CA LYS A 76 4.36 -7.83 18.03
C LYS A 76 3.46 -8.14 19.21
N ARG A 77 2.22 -7.63 19.22
CA ARG A 77 1.24 -7.94 20.28
C ARG A 77 0.86 -9.42 20.25
N VAL A 78 0.55 -9.96 19.08
CA VAL A 78 0.24 -11.39 18.90
C VAL A 78 1.43 -12.26 19.33
N GLU A 79 2.66 -11.90 18.95
CA GLU A 79 3.87 -12.64 19.36
C GLU A 79 4.15 -12.60 20.86
N MET A 80 3.77 -11.52 21.55
CA MET A 80 3.87 -11.43 23.01
C MET A 80 2.80 -12.30 23.69
N ASP A 81 1.55 -12.22 23.23
CA ASP A 81 0.45 -13.00 23.78
C ASP A 81 0.70 -14.52 23.63
N MET A 82 1.35 -14.96 22.55
CA MET A 82 1.74 -16.36 22.33
C MET A 82 2.91 -16.85 23.20
N LYS A 83 3.62 -15.97 23.92
CA LYS A 83 4.74 -16.34 24.81
C LYS A 83 4.31 -16.46 26.27
N ASP A 84 3.11 -15.99 26.60
CA ASP A 84 2.54 -16.02 27.94
C ASP A 84 1.59 -17.24 28.18
N ASP A 85 1.39 -18.09 27.17
CA ASP A 85 0.74 -19.42 27.22
C ASP A 85 1.77 -20.57 27.24
#